data_AF-A0A1G2CG98-F1
#
_entry.id   AF-A0A1G2CG98-F1
#
_cell.length_a   1.000
_cell.length_b   1.000
_cell.length_c   1.000
_cell.angle_alpha   90.00
_cell.angle_beta   90.00
_cell.angle_gamma   90.00
#
_symmetry.space_group_name_H-M   'P 1'
#
loop_
_entity.id
_entity.type
_entity.pdbx_description
1 polymer ?
#
loop_
_entity_poly.entity_id
_entity_poly.type
_entity_poly.pdbx_seq_one_letter_code
_entity_poly.pdbx_strand_id
1 'polypeptide(L)'
;MPRRVSFGFTTLHRLRTSKNVLQLYDIAPTEQIIKDGLGLAGIKAVAQYHVVGSKKRYCLDFAALCKQGSIAIECDNKKAHSGPRQRGKDKAKNAFLRRRGWTVLRLLEHNIVSDSDGCMVRIKKAVQKLGGIGKEGE
;
A
#
# COMPACT_ATOMS: atom_id res chain seq x y z
N MET A 1 -12.58 12.39 -21.43
CA MET A 1 -12.22 10.98 -21.20
C MET A 1 -13.35 10.28 -20.46
N PRO A 2 -13.83 9.11 -20.92
CA PRO A 2 -14.87 8.37 -20.22
C PRO A 2 -14.37 7.91 -18.85
N ARG A 3 -15.18 8.13 -17.80
CA ARG A 3 -14.89 7.64 -16.44
C ARG A 3 -15.46 6.25 -16.25
N ARG A 4 -14.75 5.39 -15.51
CA ARG A 4 -15.25 4.07 -15.15
C ARG A 4 -16.48 4.22 -14.26
N VAL A 5 -17.61 3.69 -14.70
CA VAL A 5 -18.82 3.56 -13.90
C VAL A 5 -18.80 2.19 -13.23
N SER A 6 -18.94 2.16 -11.91
CA SER A 6 -18.99 0.92 -11.12
C SER A 6 -20.41 0.73 -10.59
N PHE A 7 -20.99 -0.43 -10.85
CA PHE A 7 -22.27 -0.84 -10.27
C PHE A 7 -22.01 -1.74 -9.06
N GLY A 8 -22.73 -1.49 -7.97
CA GLY A 8 -22.65 -2.28 -6.75
C GLY A 8 -23.90 -2.07 -5.91
N PHE A 9 -24.18 -3.06 -5.06
CA PHE A 9 -25.33 -3.01 -4.16
C PHE A 9 -24.92 -2.39 -2.83
N THR A 10 -25.78 -1.53 -2.29
CA THR A 10 -25.62 -0.88 -0.97
C THR A 10 -26.99 -0.58 -0.39
N THR A 11 -27.06 -0.15 0.87
CA THR A 11 -28.33 0.22 1.50
C THR A 11 -28.63 1.70 1.29
N LEU A 12 -29.91 2.08 1.32
CA LEU A 12 -30.32 3.49 1.24
C LEU A 12 -29.66 4.35 2.32
N HIS A 13 -29.51 3.80 3.53
CA HIS A 13 -28.82 4.47 4.62
C HIS A 13 -27.36 4.78 4.26
N ARG A 14 -26.58 3.79 3.82
CA ARG A 14 -25.18 4.00 3.42
C ARG A 14 -25.07 4.96 2.24
N LEU A 15 -25.97 4.88 1.27
CA LEU A 15 -26.00 5.80 0.14
C LEU A 15 -26.14 7.26 0.57
N ARG A 16 -26.91 7.52 1.63
CA ARG A 16 -27.13 8.88 2.17
C ARG A 16 -26.03 9.35 3.13
N THR A 17 -25.38 8.46 3.87
CA THR A 17 -24.44 8.84 4.95
C THR A 17 -22.96 8.71 4.57
N SER A 18 -22.63 7.92 3.54
CA SER A 18 -21.23 7.68 3.17
C SER A 18 -20.58 8.91 2.55
N LYS A 19 -19.37 9.25 3.00
CA LYS A 19 -18.62 10.42 2.46
C LYS A 19 -17.91 10.13 1.15
N ASN A 20 -17.65 8.84 0.87
CA ASN A 20 -16.95 8.41 -0.33
C ASN A 20 -17.40 6.99 -0.74
N VAL A 21 -16.93 6.56 -1.92
CA VAL A 21 -17.29 5.27 -2.52
C VAL A 21 -16.76 4.07 -1.70
N LEU A 22 -15.64 4.21 -0.99
CA LEU A 22 -15.12 3.12 -0.15
C LEU A 22 -16.04 2.85 1.04
N GLN A 23 -16.47 3.92 1.73
CA GLN A 23 -17.46 3.83 2.81
C GLN A 23 -18.80 3.28 2.32
N LEU A 24 -19.23 3.69 1.12
CA LEU A 24 -20.46 3.21 0.50
C LEU A 24 -20.50 1.69 0.36
N TYR A 25 -19.35 1.09 0.07
CA TYR A 25 -19.16 -0.35 -0.10
C TYR A 25 -18.53 -1.05 1.11
N ASP A 26 -18.41 -0.38 2.26
CA ASP A 26 -17.85 -0.94 3.49
C ASP A 26 -16.42 -1.51 3.29
N ILE A 27 -15.63 -0.77 2.53
CA ILE A 27 -14.22 -1.05 2.30
C ILE A 27 -13.41 -0.22 3.28
N ALA A 28 -12.57 -0.89 4.06
CA ALA A 28 -11.70 -0.22 5.03
C ALA A 28 -10.72 0.73 4.33
N PRO A 29 -10.52 1.97 4.83
CA PRO A 29 -9.61 2.94 4.22
C PRO A 29 -8.14 2.66 4.63
N THR A 30 -7.65 1.45 4.35
CA THR A 30 -6.34 0.96 4.81
C THR A 30 -5.18 1.86 4.39
N GLU A 31 -5.17 2.30 3.13
CA GLU A 31 -4.15 3.23 2.62
C GLU A 31 -4.13 4.55 3.40
N GLN A 32 -5.30 5.09 3.76
CA GLN A 32 -5.40 6.34 4.51
C GLN A 32 -4.87 6.17 5.94
N ILE A 33 -5.22 5.07 6.61
CA ILE A 33 -4.71 4.74 7.95
C ILE A 33 -3.18 4.69 7.95
N ILE A 34 -2.59 4.00 6.96
CA ILE A 34 -1.13 3.89 6.84
C ILE A 34 -0.50 5.23 6.46
N LYS A 35 -1.12 6.01 5.58
CA LYS A 35 -0.64 7.36 5.21
C LYS A 35 -0.57 8.28 6.43
N ASP A 36 -1.61 8.27 7.26
CA ASP A 36 -1.66 9.09 8.47
C ASP A 36 -0.63 8.63 9.49
N GLY A 37 -0.49 7.31 9.70
CA GLY A 37 0.55 6.74 10.56
C GLY A 37 1.98 7.08 10.10
N LEU A 38 2.25 7.05 8.79
CA LEU A 38 3.52 7.48 8.20
C LEU A 38 3.79 8.97 8.46
N GLY A 39 2.77 9.82 8.28
CA GLY A 39 2.83 11.25 8.55
C GLY A 39 3.17 11.54 10.02
N LEU A 40 2.44 10.93 10.95
CA LEU A 40 2.67 11.06 12.40
C LEU A 40 4.07 10.55 12.80
N ALA A 41 4.58 9.53 12.12
CA ALA A 41 5.92 8.99 12.36
C ALA A 41 7.05 9.80 11.70
N GLY A 42 6.74 10.86 10.94
CA GLY A 42 7.73 11.63 10.17
C GLY A 42 8.41 10.83 9.05
N ILE A 43 7.80 9.72 8.62
CA ILE A 43 8.34 8.86 7.57
C ILE A 43 7.86 9.39 6.22
N LYS A 44 8.78 9.96 5.44
CA LYS A 44 8.48 10.37 4.05
C LYS A 44 8.30 9.12 3.18
N ALA A 45 7.08 8.90 2.72
CA ALA A 45 6.73 7.85 1.77
C ALA A 45 5.89 8.43 0.64
N VAL A 46 6.19 8.01 -0.59
CA VAL A 46 5.49 8.45 -1.80
C VAL A 46 4.33 7.50 -2.09
N ALA A 47 3.11 8.01 -2.12
CA ALA A 47 1.93 7.23 -2.48
C ALA A 47 1.90 6.92 -3.99
N GLN A 48 1.30 5.79 -4.38
CA GLN A 48 1.11 5.39 -5.77
C GLN A 48 2.41 5.40 -6.61
N TYR A 49 3.51 4.94 -6.00
CA TYR A 49 4.82 4.99 -6.62
C TYR A 49 4.95 3.95 -7.74
N HIS A 50 5.41 4.37 -8.91
CA HIS A 50 5.57 3.49 -10.05
C HIS A 50 7.00 3.01 -10.23
N VAL A 51 7.19 1.69 -10.20
CA VAL A 51 8.45 1.06 -10.57
C VAL A 51 8.34 0.52 -11.99
N VAL A 52 9.07 1.15 -12.91
CA VAL A 52 9.11 0.77 -14.33
C VAL A 52 10.24 -0.23 -14.57
N GLY A 53 9.92 -1.33 -15.23
CA GLY A 53 10.89 -2.27 -15.80
C GLY A 53 10.75 -2.34 -17.31
N SER A 54 11.67 -3.06 -17.95
CA SER A 54 11.76 -3.17 -19.41
C SER A 54 10.47 -3.65 -20.10
N LYS A 55 9.63 -4.45 -19.43
CA LYS A 55 8.39 -5.01 -19.99
C LYS A 55 7.15 -4.81 -19.12
N LYS A 56 7.30 -4.31 -17.88
CA LYS A 56 6.21 -4.24 -16.90
C LYS A 56 6.37 -3.01 -16.02
N ARG A 57 5.25 -2.40 -15.67
CA ARG A 57 5.14 -1.32 -14.68
C ARG A 57 4.33 -1.84 -13.50
N TYR A 58 4.85 -1.64 -12.30
CA TYR A 58 4.14 -1.95 -11.06
C TYR A 58 3.86 -0.65 -10.32
N CYS A 59 2.63 -0.50 -9.82
CA CYS A 59 2.27 0.54 -8.87
C CYS A 59 2.39 -0.05 -7.46
N LEU A 60 3.06 0.68 -6.58
CA LEU A 60 3.13 0.40 -5.16
C LEU A 60 2.17 1.34 -4.44
N ASP A 61 1.58 0.90 -3.32
CA ASP A 61 0.70 1.77 -2.54
C ASP A 61 1.52 2.90 -1.91
N PHE A 62 2.64 2.55 -1.27
CA PHE A 62 3.64 3.51 -0.81
C PHE A 62 5.08 3.04 -1.06
N ALA A 63 5.96 3.98 -1.36
CA ALA A 63 7.40 3.78 -1.44
C ALA A 63 8.13 4.65 -0.40
N ALA A 64 8.89 4.04 0.49
CA ALA A 64 9.81 4.75 1.38
C ALA A 64 11.25 4.58 0.87
N LEU A 65 11.88 5.68 0.45
CA LEU A 65 13.25 5.70 -0.04
C LEU A 65 14.19 5.86 1.16
N CYS A 66 14.97 4.82 1.43
CA CYS A 66 15.90 4.76 2.55
C CYS A 66 17.35 4.91 2.03
N LYS A 67 18.31 5.14 2.94
CA LYS A 67 19.72 5.32 2.55
C LYS A 67 20.33 4.09 1.87
N GLN A 68 20.00 2.89 2.35
CA GLN A 68 20.58 1.63 1.89
C GLN A 68 19.60 0.79 1.04
N GLY A 69 18.53 1.40 0.53
CA GLY A 69 17.54 0.70 -0.29
C GLY A 69 16.19 1.36 -0.27
N SER A 70 15.16 0.66 -0.75
CA SER A 70 13.80 1.19 -0.78
C SER A 70 12.80 0.18 -0.24
N ILE A 71 11.71 0.67 0.35
CA ILE A 71 10.66 -0.17 0.92
C ILE A 71 9.39 0.04 0.12
N ALA A 72 8.84 -1.05 -0.41
CA ALA A 72 7.50 -1.09 -0.97
C ALA A 72 6.53 -1.50 0.13
N ILE A 73 5.67 -0.59 0.57
CA ILE A 73 4.63 -0.84 1.57
C ILE A 73 3.32 -1.07 0.82
N GLU A 74 2.69 -2.21 1.06
CA GLU A 74 1.53 -2.69 0.32
C GLU A 74 0.39 -3.02 1.28
N CYS A 75 -0.78 -2.41 1.08
CA CYS A 75 -2.01 -2.62 1.84
C CYS A 75 -2.84 -3.71 1.17
N ASP A 76 -2.73 -4.94 1.67
CA ASP A 76 -3.38 -6.11 1.09
C ASP A 76 -4.79 -6.31 1.66
N ASN A 77 -5.79 -6.21 0.78
CA ASN A 77 -7.16 -6.54 1.13
C ASN A 77 -7.43 -8.03 0.87
N LYS A 78 -7.63 -8.80 1.96
CA LYS A 78 -7.87 -10.27 1.92
C LYS A 78 -8.97 -10.67 0.93
N LYS A 79 -9.99 -9.83 0.68
CA LYS A 79 -11.11 -10.12 -0.22
C LYS A 79 -10.69 -10.19 -1.71
N ALA A 80 -9.56 -9.60 -2.10
CA ALA A 80 -9.14 -9.48 -3.51
C ALA A 80 -8.03 -10.46 -3.97
N HIS A 81 -7.39 -11.20 -3.05
CA HIS A 81 -6.11 -11.90 -3.34
C HIS A 81 -6.13 -13.44 -3.31
N SER A 82 -7.30 -14.08 -3.31
CA SER A 82 -7.39 -15.54 -3.14
C SER A 82 -7.13 -16.37 -4.42
N GLY A 83 -7.13 -15.77 -5.61
CA GLY A 83 -6.98 -16.50 -6.88
C GLY A 83 -5.53 -16.91 -7.24
N PRO A 84 -5.29 -18.11 -7.81
CA PRO A 84 -3.94 -18.56 -8.23
C PRO A 84 -3.22 -17.61 -9.19
N ARG A 85 -3.97 -16.99 -10.12
CA ARG A 85 -3.44 -16.00 -11.07
C ARG A 85 -2.92 -14.75 -10.36
N GLN A 86 -3.61 -14.28 -9.33
CA GLN A 86 -3.20 -13.11 -8.57
C GLN A 86 -1.94 -13.41 -7.74
N ARG A 87 -1.88 -14.58 -7.09
CA ARG A 87 -0.68 -15.05 -6.40
C ARG A 87 0.55 -15.11 -7.34
N GLY A 88 0.35 -15.58 -8.57
CA GLY A 88 1.41 -15.60 -9.59
C GLY A 88 1.90 -14.18 -9.96
N LYS A 89 0.99 -13.22 -10.13
CA LYS A 89 1.33 -11.81 -10.36
C LYS A 89 2.08 -11.20 -9.18
N ASP A 90 1.62 -11.44 -7.96
CA ASP A 90 2.23 -10.91 -6.74
C ASP A 90 3.64 -11.51 -6.53
N LYS A 91 3.83 -12.82 -6.80
CA LYS A 91 5.15 -13.45 -6.79
C LYS A 91 6.09 -12.82 -7.80
N ALA A 92 5.62 -12.57 -9.02
CA ALA A 92 6.42 -11.92 -10.07
C ALA A 92 6.77 -10.46 -9.71
N LYS A 93 5.83 -9.70 -9.12
CA LYS A 93 6.07 -8.34 -8.61
C LYS A 93 7.13 -8.34 -7.51
N ASN A 94 6.99 -9.22 -6.52
CA ASN A 94 7.93 -9.32 -5.40
C ASN A 94 9.34 -9.69 -5.88
N ALA A 95 9.46 -10.65 -6.81
CA ALA A 95 10.76 -11.02 -7.38
C ALA A 95 11.37 -9.90 -8.22
N PHE A 96 10.56 -9.10 -8.91
CA PHE A 96 11.03 -7.94 -9.66
C PHE A 96 11.57 -6.83 -8.75
N LEU A 97 10.86 -6.53 -7.65
CA LEU A 97 11.22 -5.53 -6.66
C LEU A 97 12.50 -5.94 -5.90
N ARG A 98 12.56 -7.17 -5.40
CA ARG A 98 13.72 -7.68 -4.65
C ARG A 98 15.02 -7.64 -5.46
N ARG A 99 14.97 -8.00 -6.75
CA ARG A 99 16.13 -7.89 -7.65
C ARG A 99 16.63 -6.46 -7.86
N ARG A 100 15.85 -5.45 -7.50
CA ARG A 100 16.20 -4.02 -7.58
C ARG A 100 16.50 -3.42 -6.20
N GLY A 101 16.77 -4.24 -5.19
CA GLY A 101 17.09 -3.77 -3.85
C GLY A 101 15.87 -3.30 -3.03
N TRP A 102 14.64 -3.62 -3.46
CA TRP A 102 13.45 -3.27 -2.70
C TRP A 102 13.13 -4.31 -1.63
N THR A 103 12.85 -3.84 -0.42
CA THR A 103 12.21 -4.61 0.64
C THR A 103 10.69 -4.49 0.48
N VAL A 104 9.98 -5.61 0.34
CA VAL A 104 8.50 -5.60 0.22
C VAL A 104 7.88 -5.88 1.58
N LEU A 105 7.11 -4.94 2.10
CA LEU A 105 6.35 -5.05 3.34
C LEU A 105 4.85 -5.07 3.04
N ARG A 106 4.24 -6.25 3.18
CA ARG A 106 2.81 -6.44 3.00
C ARG A 106 2.08 -6.37 4.34
N LEU A 107 1.09 -5.50 4.41
CA LEU A 107 0.24 -5.25 5.56
C LEU A 107 -1.17 -5.76 5.24
N LEU A 108 -1.66 -6.70 6.03
CA LEU A 108 -2.98 -7.29 5.80
C LEU A 108 -4.05 -6.35 6.35
N GLU A 109 -5.17 -6.18 5.64
CA GLU A 109 -6.27 -5.27 6.02
C GLU A 109 -6.65 -5.42 7.50
N HIS A 110 -6.90 -6.65 7.98
CA HIS A 110 -7.25 -6.87 9.37
C HIS A 110 -6.21 -6.30 10.35
N ASN A 111 -4.91 -6.46 10.08
CA ASN A 111 -3.86 -5.89 10.92
C ASN A 111 -3.85 -4.36 10.85
N ILE A 112 -4.11 -3.77 9.67
CA ILE A 112 -4.14 -2.31 9.53
C ILE A 112 -5.32 -1.73 10.34
N VAL A 113 -6.47 -2.41 10.32
CA VAL A 113 -7.69 -1.96 11.00
C VAL A 113 -7.63 -2.23 12.50
N SER A 114 -7.13 -3.40 12.94
CA SER A 114 -7.12 -3.79 14.35
C SER A 114 -5.87 -3.38 15.11
N ASP A 115 -4.73 -3.23 14.42
CA ASP A 115 -3.41 -2.99 15.02
C ASP A 115 -2.52 -2.13 14.08
N SER A 116 -2.98 -0.90 13.85
CA SER A 116 -2.24 0.07 13.02
C SER A 116 -0.88 0.40 13.62
N ASP A 117 -0.76 0.46 14.96
CA ASP A 117 0.49 0.70 15.67
C ASP A 117 1.51 -0.41 15.42
N GLY A 118 1.11 -1.68 15.51
CA GLY A 118 1.96 -2.81 15.17
C GLY A 118 2.42 -2.78 13.71
N CYS A 119 1.55 -2.34 12.78
CA CYS A 119 1.94 -2.10 11.39
C CYS A 119 3.01 -1.00 11.29
N MET A 120 2.85 0.10 12.02
CA MET A 120 3.83 1.19 12.04
C MET A 120 5.16 0.78 12.67
N VAL A 121 5.16 -0.05 13.71
CA VAL A 121 6.37 -0.63 14.30
C VAL A 121 7.13 -1.46 13.25
N ARG A 122 6.41 -2.27 12.47
CA ARG A 122 7.03 -3.06 11.38
C ARG A 122 7.66 -2.17 10.31
N ILE A 123 6.97 -1.09 9.91
CA ILE A 123 7.51 -0.12 8.95
C ILE A 123 8.77 0.55 9.53
N LYS A 124 8.71 1.08 10.76
CA LYS A 124 9.84 1.74 11.43
C LYS A 124 11.07 0.84 11.50
N LYS A 125 10.89 -0.43 11.90
CA LYS A 125 11.98 -1.41 11.92
C LYS A 125 12.60 -1.64 10.55
N ALA A 126 11.79 -1.72 9.49
CA ALA A 126 12.28 -1.87 8.12
C ALA A 126 13.07 -0.63 7.66
N VAL A 127 12.57 0.58 7.96
CA VAL A 127 13.25 1.86 7.67
C VAL A 127 14.59 1.94 8.40
N GLN A 128 14.62 1.63 9.69
CA GLN A 128 15.84 1.62 10.50
C GLN A 128 16.88 0.62 9.95
N LYS A 129 16.44 -0.58 9.56
CA LYS A 129 17.31 -1.60 8.96
C LYS A 129 17.97 -1.12 7.66
N LEU A 130 17.34 -0.22 6.92
CA LEU A 130 17.90 0.37 5.68
C LEU A 130 18.59 1.73 5.91
N GLY A 131 18.99 2.03 7.15
CA GLY A 131 19.76 3.23 7.49
C GLY A 131 18.93 4.50 7.65
N GLY A 132 17.60 4.38 7.78
CA GLY A 132 16.67 5.51 7.84
C GLY A 132 16.30 6.06 6.48
N ILE A 133 15.40 7.06 6.48
CA ILE A 133 14.96 7.74 5.25
C ILE A 133 16.17 8.44 4.60
N GLY A 134 16.31 8.24 3.29
CA GLY A 134 17.33 8.90 2.49
C GLY A 134 17.04 10.40 2.41
N LYS A 135 18.08 11.24 2.39
CA LYS A 135 17.90 12.62 1.93
C LYS A 135 17.59 12.56 0.44
N GLU A 136 16.54 13.24 -0.01
CA GLU A 136 16.41 13.56 -1.43
C GLU A 136 17.67 14.32 -1.84
N GLY A 137 18.22 13.96 -2.99
CA GLY A 137 19.37 14.66 -3.56
C GLY A 137 19.07 16.16 -3.66
N GLU A 138 20.07 16.93 -3.29
CA GLU A 138 20.21 18.36 -3.53
C GLU A 138 20.00 18.72 -5.01
#